data_AF-A0A2I0QDQ8-F1
#
_entry.id   AF-A0A2I0QDQ8-F1
#
_cell.length_a   1.000
_cell.length_b   1.000
_cell.length_c   1.000
_cell.angle_alpha   90.00
_cell.angle_beta   90.00
_cell.angle_gamma   90.00
#
_symmetry.space_group_name_H-M   'P 1'
#
loop_
_entity.id
_entity.type
_entity.pdbx_description
1 polymer ?
#
loop_
_entity_poly.entity_id
_entity_poly.type
_entity_poly.pdbx_seq_one_letter_code
_entity_poly.pdbx_strand_id
1 'polypeptide(L)'
;MDELQIKNAVKQAISEMSNNGDIVDYDKIGEIFSETINEELMDFESELADKWINGKIILEPGNLGLQSKEIPVEKFFKKIISIRDKLRVLEQHINSNKKLDEEEKINIQSYITRCYGTLTTFNVLFKFNSDQFKGSGSGSE
;
A
#
# COMPACT_ATOMS: atom_id res chain seq x y z
N MET A 1 0.18 -15.24 -1.05
CA MET A 1 0.36 -16.16 0.10
C MET A 1 -0.96 -16.27 0.85
N ASP A 2 -1.39 -17.48 1.27
CA ASP A 2 -2.57 -17.58 2.14
C ASP A 2 -2.24 -17.26 3.62
N GLU A 3 -3.25 -16.98 4.43
CA GLU A 3 -3.12 -16.62 5.85
C GLU A 3 -2.38 -17.71 6.69
N LEU A 4 -2.47 -18.97 6.25
CA LEU A 4 -1.87 -20.12 6.93
C LEU A 4 -0.36 -20.16 6.70
N GLN A 5 0.11 -19.79 5.50
CA GLN A 5 1.54 -19.68 5.20
C GLN A 5 2.21 -18.61 6.05
N ILE A 6 1.57 -17.45 6.21
CA ILE A 6 2.06 -16.34 7.05
C ILE A 6 2.14 -16.78 8.52
N LYS A 7 1.08 -17.40 9.06
CA LYS A 7 1.08 -17.92 10.44
C LYS A 7 2.19 -18.94 10.69
N ASN A 8 2.54 -19.75 9.69
CA ASN A 8 3.58 -20.76 9.80
C ASN A 8 4.98 -20.15 9.75
N ALA A 9 5.23 -19.20 8.83
CA ALA A 9 6.50 -18.48 8.73
C ALA A 9 6.84 -17.73 10.04
N VAL A 10 5.84 -17.06 10.62
CA VAL A 10 5.96 -16.35 11.89
C VAL A 10 6.28 -17.27 13.06
N LYS A 11 5.58 -18.41 13.15
CA LYS A 11 5.85 -19.41 14.19
C LYS A 11 7.26 -19.99 14.06
N GLN A 12 7.73 -20.21 12.84
CA GLN A 12 9.06 -20.72 12.58
C GLN A 12 10.14 -19.71 13.00
N ALA A 13 10.01 -18.44 12.62
CA ALA A 13 10.93 -17.38 13.03
C ALA A 13 11.02 -17.23 14.56
N ILE A 14 9.87 -17.26 15.26
CA ILE A 14 9.84 -17.22 16.74
C ILE A 14 10.54 -18.44 17.35
N SER A 15 10.34 -19.63 16.77
CA SER A 15 10.97 -20.87 17.23
C SER A 15 12.48 -20.87 17.02
N GLU A 16 12.97 -20.34 15.90
CA GLU A 16 14.40 -20.24 15.61
C GLU A 16 15.11 -19.27 16.57
N MET A 17 14.45 -18.14 16.91
CA MET A 17 14.97 -17.16 17.86
C MET A 17 14.99 -17.68 19.31
N SER A 18 14.00 -18.50 19.71
CA SER A 18 13.93 -19.06 21.06
C SER A 18 15.01 -20.13 21.34
N ASN A 19 15.56 -20.79 20.32
CA ASN A 19 16.49 -21.91 20.49
C ASN A 19 17.95 -21.49 20.74
N ASN A 20 18.31 -20.22 20.50
CA ASN A 20 19.67 -19.72 20.73
C ASN A 20 19.93 -19.21 22.15
N GLY A 21 18.96 -19.30 23.06
CA GLY A 21 19.11 -18.85 24.45
C GLY A 21 19.22 -17.34 24.64
N ASP A 22 19.02 -16.57 23.56
CA ASP A 22 18.90 -15.12 23.64
C ASP A 22 17.59 -14.76 24.36
N ILE A 23 17.65 -13.76 25.23
CA ILE A 23 16.45 -13.09 25.75
C ILE A 23 15.68 -12.63 24.51
N VAL A 24 14.48 -13.17 24.32
CA VAL A 24 13.62 -12.80 23.22
C VAL A 24 13.31 -11.31 23.33
N ASP A 25 14.06 -10.51 22.60
CA ASP A 25 13.84 -9.09 22.49
C ASP A 25 12.62 -8.89 21.60
N TYR A 26 11.47 -8.72 22.25
CA TYR A 26 10.19 -8.53 21.59
C TYR A 26 10.18 -7.27 20.71
N ASP A 27 11.03 -6.27 20.98
CA ASP A 27 11.17 -5.09 20.12
C ASP A 27 11.89 -5.49 18.81
N LYS A 28 12.94 -6.31 18.90
CA LYS A 28 13.66 -6.84 17.73
C LYS A 28 12.82 -7.83 16.90
N ILE A 29 11.96 -8.61 17.55
CA ILE A 29 10.95 -9.42 16.85
C ILE A 29 9.95 -8.53 16.13
N GLY A 30 9.50 -7.45 16.76
CA GLY A 30 8.60 -6.46 16.14
C GLY A 30 9.22 -5.81 14.90
N GLU A 31 10.51 -5.49 14.94
CA GLU A 31 11.25 -4.94 13.79
C GLU A 31 11.37 -5.95 12.65
N ILE A 32 11.88 -7.16 12.90
CA ILE A 32 12.04 -8.19 11.87
C ILE A 32 10.67 -8.59 11.30
N PHE A 33 9.65 -8.73 12.15
CA PHE A 33 8.29 -9.04 11.72
C PHE A 33 7.72 -7.92 10.86
N SER A 34 7.96 -6.65 11.20
CA SER A 34 7.52 -5.51 10.40
C SER A 34 8.27 -5.42 9.07
N GLU A 35 9.56 -5.75 9.05
CA GLU A 35 10.37 -5.86 7.84
C GLU A 35 9.86 -6.99 6.93
N THR A 36 9.65 -8.19 7.48
CA THR A 36 9.13 -9.36 6.74
C THR A 36 7.69 -9.16 6.25
N ILE A 37 6.80 -8.59 7.08
CA ILE A 37 5.44 -8.21 6.68
C ILE A 37 5.49 -7.17 5.55
N ASN A 38 6.37 -6.18 5.61
CA ASN A 38 6.49 -5.19 4.55
C ASN A 38 7.07 -5.79 3.26
N GLU A 39 8.01 -6.74 3.35
CA GLU A 39 8.57 -7.43 2.18
C GLU A 39 7.58 -8.44 1.57
N GLU A 40 6.80 -9.18 2.38
CA GLU A 40 5.92 -10.27 1.91
C GLU A 40 4.44 -9.87 1.70
N LEU A 41 3.88 -8.88 2.41
CA LEU A 41 2.50 -8.40 2.18
C LEU A 41 2.40 -7.37 1.06
N MET A 42 3.52 -6.86 0.54
CA MET A 42 3.52 -6.05 -0.68
C MET A 42 3.23 -6.87 -1.95
N ASP A 43 3.21 -8.20 -1.85
CA ASP A 43 3.00 -9.12 -2.98
C ASP A 43 1.52 -9.55 -3.17
N PHE A 44 0.56 -8.91 -2.48
CA PHE A 44 -0.81 -8.87 -2.99
C PHE A 44 -0.85 -7.88 -4.16
N GLU A 45 -0.32 -8.31 -5.31
CA GLU A 45 -0.39 -7.53 -6.54
C GLU A 45 -1.85 -7.29 -6.89
N SER A 46 -2.28 -6.04 -6.77
CA SER A 46 -3.57 -5.65 -7.30
C SER A 46 -3.59 -5.88 -8.80
N GLU A 47 -4.64 -6.51 -9.27
CA GLU A 47 -4.80 -6.82 -10.69
C GLU A 47 -5.38 -5.63 -11.45
N LEU A 48 -4.85 -5.38 -12.65
CA LEU A 48 -5.39 -4.41 -13.58
C LEU A 48 -6.73 -4.95 -14.14
N ALA A 49 -7.75 -4.10 -14.22
CA ALA A 49 -9.03 -4.49 -14.80
C ALA A 49 -8.85 -4.89 -16.28
N ASP A 50 -9.49 -5.99 -16.68
CA ASP A 50 -9.25 -6.65 -17.97
C ASP A 50 -9.40 -5.72 -19.19
N LYS A 51 -10.31 -4.74 -19.11
CA LYS A 51 -10.56 -3.74 -20.17
C LYS A 51 -9.37 -2.81 -20.48
N TRP A 52 -8.37 -2.75 -19.60
CA TRP A 52 -7.19 -1.92 -19.77
C TRP A 52 -5.95 -2.70 -20.21
N ILE A 53 -5.98 -4.03 -20.24
CA ILE A 53 -4.80 -4.84 -20.58
C ILE A 53 -4.24 -4.46 -21.97
N ASN A 54 -2.91 -4.30 -22.06
CA ASN A 54 -2.19 -3.81 -23.24
C ASN A 54 -2.58 -2.38 -23.68
N GLY A 55 -3.26 -1.64 -22.81
CA GLY A 55 -3.64 -0.25 -23.04
C GLY A 55 -2.50 0.74 -22.82
N LYS A 56 -2.78 2.01 -23.11
CA LYS A 56 -1.86 3.12 -22.84
C LYS A 56 -2.60 4.34 -22.32
N ILE A 57 -1.95 5.07 -21.43
CA ILE A 57 -2.29 6.44 -21.10
C ILE A 57 -1.65 7.35 -22.14
N ILE A 58 -2.42 8.28 -22.69
CA ILE A 58 -1.94 9.30 -23.62
C ILE A 58 -2.02 10.64 -22.89
N LEU A 59 -0.87 11.29 -22.72
CA LEU A 59 -0.80 12.66 -22.23
C LEU A 59 -0.75 13.58 -23.45
N GLU A 60 -1.88 14.21 -23.73
CA GLU A 60 -2.02 15.14 -24.84
C GLU A 60 -1.64 16.56 -24.39
N PRO A 61 -0.63 17.18 -25.03
CA PRO A 61 -0.28 18.55 -24.73
C PRO A 61 -1.39 19.49 -25.23
N GLY A 62 -1.73 20.52 -24.44
CA GLY A 62 -2.64 21.57 -24.90
C GLY A 62 -2.09 22.41 -26.07
N ASN A 63 -0.79 22.29 -26.36
CA ASN A 63 -0.16 22.87 -27.54
C ASN A 63 -0.11 21.85 -28.68
N LEU A 64 -0.85 22.13 -29.76
CA LEU A 64 -1.00 21.26 -30.94
C LEU A 64 0.31 21.01 -31.71
N GLY A 65 1.36 21.80 -31.48
CA GLY A 65 2.68 21.60 -32.09
C GLY A 65 3.56 20.58 -31.37
N LEU A 66 3.13 20.05 -30.22
CA LEU A 66 3.90 19.10 -29.42
C LEU A 66 3.34 17.68 -29.57
N GLN A 67 4.23 16.69 -29.52
CA GLN A 67 3.85 15.29 -29.60
C GLN A 67 3.28 14.79 -28.26
N SER A 68 2.21 14.02 -28.33
CA SER A 68 1.64 13.32 -27.17
C SER A 68 2.62 12.32 -26.59
N LYS A 69 2.61 12.18 -25.27
CA LYS A 69 3.42 11.19 -24.56
C LYS A 69 2.57 9.97 -24.24
N GLU A 70 3.04 8.80 -24.66
CA GLU A 70 2.38 7.53 -24.37
C GLU A 70 3.06 6.83 -23.19
N ILE A 71 2.24 6.27 -22.30
CA ILE A 71 2.69 5.51 -21.14
C ILE A 71 1.91 4.19 -21.12
N PRO A 72 2.57 3.01 -21.16
CA PRO A 72 1.87 1.73 -20.97
C PRO A 72 1.07 1.74 -19.67
N VAL A 73 -0.19 1.32 -19.72
CA VAL A 73 -1.10 1.45 -18.58
C VAL A 73 -0.66 0.59 -17.40
N GLU A 74 -0.02 -0.55 -17.64
CA GLU A 74 0.56 -1.41 -16.61
C GLU A 74 1.66 -0.68 -15.84
N LYS A 75 2.50 0.10 -16.55
CA LYS A 75 3.54 0.92 -15.91
C LYS A 75 2.94 2.05 -15.08
N PHE A 76 1.84 2.65 -15.57
CA PHE A 76 1.12 3.67 -14.82
C PHE A 76 0.47 3.06 -13.56
N PHE A 77 -0.22 1.94 -13.71
CA PHE A 77 -0.91 1.24 -12.63
C PHE A 77 0.05 0.78 -11.53
N LYS A 78 1.23 0.24 -11.88
CA LYS A 78 2.28 -0.07 -10.88
C LYS A 78 2.72 1.15 -10.08
N LYS A 79 2.74 2.34 -10.68
CA LYS A 79 3.04 3.59 -9.94
C LYS A 79 1.91 3.95 -8.98
N ILE A 80 0.65 3.76 -9.39
CA ILE A 80 -0.53 4.00 -8.53
C ILE A 80 -0.53 3.04 -7.32
N ILE A 81 -0.29 1.75 -7.54
CA ILE A 81 -0.14 0.76 -6.47
C ILE A 81 1.01 1.17 -5.53
N SER A 82 2.18 1.54 -6.08
CA SER A 82 3.32 1.96 -5.25
C SER A 82 3.02 3.19 -4.38
N ILE A 83 2.13 4.09 -4.80
CA ILE A 83 1.69 5.22 -3.96
C ILE A 83 0.81 4.71 -2.81
N ARG A 84 -0.13 3.80 -3.08
CA ARG A 84 -0.96 3.16 -2.05
C ARG A 84 -0.09 2.53 -0.97
N ASP A 85 0.92 1.77 -1.37
CA ASP A 85 1.73 1.00 -0.44
C ASP A 85 2.57 1.93 0.44
N LYS A 86 3.12 3.02 -0.14
CA LYS A 86 3.83 4.06 0.63
C LYS A 86 2.92 4.76 1.63
N LEU A 87 1.67 5.07 1.26
CA LEU A 87 0.71 5.67 2.18
C LEU A 87 0.35 4.70 3.32
N ARG A 88 0.23 3.40 3.04
CA ARG A 88 -0.01 2.38 4.06
C ARG A 88 1.15 2.28 5.05
N VAL A 89 2.38 2.25 4.55
CA VAL A 89 3.59 2.24 5.41
C VAL A 89 3.66 3.52 6.25
N LEU A 90 3.38 4.67 5.65
CA LEU A 90 3.34 5.93 6.37
C LEU A 90 2.31 5.91 7.51
N GLU A 91 1.10 5.42 7.24
CA GLU A 91 0.05 5.28 8.25
C GLU A 91 0.47 4.38 9.40
N GLN A 92 1.09 3.22 9.10
CA GLN A 92 1.64 2.32 10.12
C GLN A 92 2.71 2.99 10.98
N HIS A 93 3.63 3.74 10.37
CA HIS A 93 4.65 4.49 11.09
C HIS A 93 4.05 5.55 12.01
N ILE A 94 2.97 6.23 11.60
CA ILE A 94 2.27 7.20 12.46
C ILE A 94 1.60 6.48 13.64
N ASN A 95 0.98 5.32 13.40
CA ASN A 95 0.30 4.54 14.44
C ASN A 95 1.27 4.04 15.53
N SER A 96 2.49 3.63 15.15
CA SER A 96 3.50 3.11 16.07
C SER A 96 4.38 4.21 16.72
N ASN A 97 4.23 5.47 16.31
CA ASN A 97 5.07 6.56 16.81
C ASN A 97 4.72 6.92 18.26
N LYS A 98 5.65 6.65 19.18
CA LYS A 98 5.52 6.91 20.62
C LYS A 98 5.66 8.40 21.01
N LYS A 99 6.16 9.25 20.10
CA LYS A 99 6.42 10.68 20.38
C LYS A 99 5.24 11.60 20.02
N LEU A 100 4.37 11.15 19.12
CA LEU A 100 3.17 11.89 18.73
C LEU A 100 2.08 11.68 19.76
N ASP A 101 1.38 12.74 20.13
CA ASP A 101 0.16 12.62 20.91
C ASP A 101 -1.02 12.12 20.06
N GLU A 102 -2.13 11.78 20.71
CA GLU A 102 -3.31 11.22 20.03
C GLU A 102 -3.99 12.23 19.09
N GLU A 103 -3.96 13.52 19.41
CA GLU A 103 -4.57 14.56 18.56
C GLU A 103 -3.76 14.74 17.27
N GLU A 104 -2.44 14.79 17.38
CA GLU A 104 -1.52 14.84 16.24
C GLU A 104 -1.68 13.61 15.34
N LYS A 105 -1.75 12.41 15.92
CA LYS A 105 -1.98 11.17 15.15
C LYS A 105 -3.29 11.23 14.37
N ILE A 106 -4.39 11.62 15.03
CA ILE A 106 -5.71 11.73 14.39
C ILE A 106 -5.66 12.73 13.23
N ASN A 107 -5.02 13.88 13.43
CA ASN A 107 -4.88 14.91 12.39
C ASN A 107 -4.11 14.39 11.16
N ILE A 108 -3.00 13.68 11.38
CA ILE A 108 -2.19 13.12 10.29
C ILE A 108 -2.94 11.98 9.58
N GLN A 109 -3.56 11.06 10.33
CA GLN A 109 -4.37 9.98 9.77
C GLN A 109 -5.54 10.51 8.92
N SER A 110 -6.19 11.59 9.36
CA SER A 110 -7.23 12.28 8.59
C SER A 110 -6.69 12.83 7.27
N TYR A 111 -5.47 13.39 7.28
CA TYR A 111 -4.81 13.85 6.06
C TYR A 111 -4.47 12.69 5.11
N ILE A 112 -3.93 11.58 5.63
CA ILE A 112 -3.67 10.35 4.84
C ILE A 112 -4.96 9.82 4.22
N THR A 113 -6.07 9.81 4.97
CA THR A 113 -7.38 9.40 4.48
C THR A 113 -7.86 10.27 3.31
N ARG A 114 -7.62 11.58 3.39
CA ARG A 114 -7.91 12.51 2.28
C ARG A 114 -7.01 12.25 1.07
N CYS A 115 -5.73 11.89 1.27
CA CYS A 115 -4.85 11.46 0.18
C CYS A 115 -5.38 10.20 -0.52
N TYR A 116 -5.90 9.21 0.21
CA TYR A 116 -6.58 8.07 -0.43
C TYR A 116 -7.82 8.52 -1.21
N GLY A 117 -8.56 9.51 -0.71
CA GLY A 117 -9.69 10.12 -1.42
C GLY A 117 -9.32 10.69 -2.80
N THR A 118 -8.19 11.40 -2.92
CA THR A 118 -7.76 11.97 -4.22
C THR A 118 -7.36 10.90 -5.23
N LEU A 119 -6.99 9.70 -4.77
CA LEU A 119 -6.61 8.58 -5.62
C LEU A 119 -7.81 7.76 -6.12
N THR A 120 -9.01 7.98 -5.59
CA THR A 120 -10.25 7.25 -5.99
C THR A 120 -10.58 7.41 -7.48
N THR A 121 -10.14 8.49 -8.14
CA THR A 121 -10.24 8.66 -9.60
C THR A 121 -9.62 7.49 -10.37
N PHE A 122 -8.60 6.84 -9.81
CA PHE A 122 -7.92 5.71 -10.43
C PHE A 122 -8.56 4.35 -10.13
N ASN A 123 -9.65 4.29 -9.36
CA ASN A 123 -10.33 3.03 -8.99
C ASN A 123 -10.78 2.23 -10.21
N VAL A 124 -11.06 2.89 -11.34
CA VAL A 124 -11.42 2.26 -12.61
C VAL A 124 -10.34 1.32 -13.17
N LEU A 125 -9.10 1.45 -12.70
CA LEU A 125 -7.97 0.59 -13.10
C LEU A 125 -7.94 -0.73 -12.35
N PHE A 126 -8.57 -0.84 -11.18
CA PHE A 126 -8.53 -2.06 -10.36
C PHE A 126 -9.55 -3.09 -10.83
N LYS A 127 -9.14 -4.34 -10.90
CA LYS A 127 -10.03 -5.47 -11.20
C LYS A 127 -11.00 -5.77 -10.07
N PHE A 128 -10.53 -5.69 -8.82
CA PHE A 128 -11.31 -6.01 -7.64
C PHE A 128 -11.63 -4.77 -6.81
N ASN A 129 -12.87 -4.68 -6.31
CA ASN A 129 -13.30 -3.58 -5.44
C ASN A 129 -12.60 -3.60 -4.06
N SER A 130 -12.08 -4.75 -3.62
CA SER A 130 -11.31 -4.87 -2.38
C SER A 130 -10.02 -4.05 -2.40
N ASP A 131 -9.48 -3.82 -3.59
CA ASP A 131 -8.15 -3.24 -3.79
C ASP A 131 -8.20 -1.74 -4.05
N GLN A 132 -9.42 -1.22 -4.28
CA GLN A 132 -9.68 0.17 -4.61
C GLN A 132 -9.38 1.09 -3.42
N PHE A 133 -9.00 2.32 -3.76
CA PHE A 133 -8.83 3.39 -2.78
C PHE A 133 -10.17 3.74 -2.13
N LYS A 134 -10.12 4.00 -0.82
CA LYS A 134 -11.25 4.49 -0.03
C LYS A 134 -10.84 5.79 0.65
N GLY A 135 -11.57 6.85 0.37
CA GLY A 135 -11.38 8.16 1.02
C GLY A 135 -12.57 8.54 1.88
N SER A 136 -12.51 9.75 2.43
CA SER A 136 -13.54 10.30 3.31
C SER A 136 -14.80 10.83 2.59
N GLY A 137 -14.92 10.71 1.26
CA GLY A 137 -16.05 11.29 0.53
C GLY A 137 -16.32 10.70 -0.86
N SER A 138 -17.43 9.97 -0.96
CA SER A 138 -18.50 10.02 -1.98
C SER A 138 -19.26 8.68 -1.99
N GLY A 139 -20.15 8.49 -0.99
CA GLY A 139 -20.99 7.29 -0.85
C GLY A 139 -22.22 7.50 0.04
N SER A 140 -22.63 8.75 0.23
CA SER A 140 -23.85 9.13 0.95
C SER A 140 -24.27 10.52 0.49
N GLU A 141 -24.86 10.55 -0.71
CA GLU A 141 -25.97 11.41 -1.13
C GLU A 141 -26.63 10.76 -2.36
#